data_AF-A0A1N6KWN4-F1
#
_entry.id   AF-A0A1N6KWN4-F1
#
_cell.length_a   1.000
_cell.length_b   1.000
_cell.length_c   1.000
_cell.angle_alpha   90.00
_cell.angle_beta   90.00
_cell.angle_gamma   90.00
#
_symmetry.space_group_name_H-M   'P 1'
#
loop_
_entity.id
_entity.type
_entity.pdbx_description
1 polymer ?
#
loop_
_entity_poly.entity_id
_entity_poly.type
_entity_poly.pdbx_seq_one_letter_code
_entity_poly.pdbx_strand_id
1 'polypeptide(L)'
;MNAVPTIARDPHLLAEEIRNLATRAYETLHDPLTNPQETRELSKRILQLQGLMGPMASNDLSLWLENLRRRVDAPASQARPGPGVRQLTPVPSP
;
A
#
# COMPACT_ATOMS: atom_id res chain seq x y z
N MET A 1 -12.38 -15.50 -25.05
CA MET A 1 -12.75 -16.08 -23.75
C MET A 1 -11.78 -15.53 -22.71
N ASN A 2 -12.19 -14.55 -21.91
CA ASN A 2 -11.34 -14.00 -20.84
C ASN A 2 -11.47 -14.92 -19.62
N ALA A 3 -10.45 -15.75 -19.37
CA ALA A 3 -10.37 -16.50 -18.15
C ALA A 3 -10.27 -15.51 -16.99
N VAL A 4 -11.34 -15.37 -16.22
CA VAL A 4 -11.28 -14.71 -14.92
C VAL A 4 -10.25 -15.49 -14.11
N PRO A 5 -9.13 -14.86 -13.67
CA PRO A 5 -8.08 -15.54 -12.94
C PRO A 5 -8.67 -16.32 -11.77
N THR A 6 -8.25 -17.57 -11.59
CA THR A 6 -8.77 -18.52 -10.60
C THR A 6 -8.82 -17.94 -9.18
N ILE A 7 -7.93 -16.99 -8.89
CA ILE A 7 -7.84 -16.24 -7.63
C ILE A 7 -9.12 -15.44 -7.33
N ALA A 8 -9.83 -14.91 -8.34
CA ALA A 8 -11.06 -14.15 -8.14
C ALA A 8 -12.27 -15.04 -7.78
N ARG A 9 -12.15 -16.36 -7.89
CA ARG A 9 -13.23 -17.31 -7.55
C ARG A 9 -13.10 -17.91 -6.15
N ASP A 10 -11.93 -17.78 -5.51
CA ASP A 10 -11.70 -18.29 -4.17
C ASP A 10 -11.45 -17.13 -3.18
N PRO A 11 -12.38 -16.88 -2.25
CA PRO A 11 -12.25 -15.77 -1.29
C PRO A 11 -11.06 -15.94 -0.33
N HIS A 12 -10.61 -17.17 -0.05
CA HIS A 12 -9.45 -17.41 0.81
C HIS A 12 -8.15 -17.04 0.12
N LEU A 13 -8.00 -17.42 -1.16
CA LEU A 13 -6.83 -17.04 -1.97
C LEU A 13 -6.77 -15.53 -2.19
N LEU A 14 -7.92 -14.88 -2.38
CA LEU A 14 -7.99 -13.43 -2.48
C LEU A 14 -7.56 -12.74 -1.18
N ALA A 15 -8.03 -13.22 -0.02
CA ALA A 15 -7.65 -12.67 1.28
C ALA A 15 -6.15 -12.86 1.56
N GLU A 16 -5.57 -14.00 1.18
CA GLU A 16 -4.14 -14.26 1.31
C GLU A 16 -3.30 -13.33 0.41
N GLU A 17 -3.70 -13.13 -0.85
CA GLU A 17 -3.05 -12.18 -1.76
C GLU A 17 -3.14 -10.74 -1.23
N ILE A 18 -4.29 -10.33 -0.69
CA ILE A 18 -4.47 -9.00 -0.08
C ILE A 18 -3.55 -8.83 1.14
N ARG A 19 -3.45 -9.85 2.00
CA ARG A 19 -2.56 -9.84 3.16
C ARG A 19 -1.10 -9.75 2.73
N ASN A 20 -0.67 -10.57 1.77
CA ASN A 20 0.69 -10.56 1.26
C ASN A 20 1.05 -9.22 0.63
N LEU A 21 0.10 -8.60 -0.09
CA LEU A 21 0.25 -7.27 -0.67
C LEU A 21 0.40 -6.19 0.41
N ALA A 22 -0.42 -6.25 1.48
CA ALA A 22 -0.35 -5.32 2.59
C ALA A 22 1.02 -5.39 3.30
N THR A 23 1.51 -6.62 3.57
CA THR A 23 2.81 -6.86 4.19
C THR A 23 3.94 -6.29 3.33
N ARG A 24 3.96 -6.62 2.03
CA ARG A 24 5.01 -6.10 1.12
C ARG A 24 4.96 -4.60 0.97
N ALA A 25 3.77 -4.01 0.85
CA ALA A 25 3.64 -2.56 0.80
C ALA A 25 4.11 -1.89 2.10
N TYR A 26 3.88 -2.51 3.25
CA TYR A 26 4.42 -2.03 4.52
C TYR A 26 5.95 -2.09 4.54
N GLU A 27 6.55 -3.22 4.16
CA GLU A 27 8.01 -3.38 4.09
C GLU A 27 8.62 -2.34 3.14
N THR A 28 8.09 -2.22 1.93
CA THR A 28 8.53 -1.25 0.91
C THR A 28 8.33 0.21 1.35
N LEU A 29 7.28 0.56 2.08
CA LEU A 29 7.10 1.94 2.55
C LEU A 29 8.01 2.28 3.75
N HIS A 30 8.48 1.28 4.48
CA HIS A 30 9.30 1.45 5.67
C HIS A 30 10.79 1.15 5.43
N ASP A 31 11.16 0.60 4.28
CA ASP A 31 12.54 0.37 3.88
C ASP A 31 13.13 1.63 3.19
N PRO A 32 14.15 2.28 3.78
CA PRO A 32 14.80 3.47 3.21
C PRO A 32 15.62 3.18 1.94
N LEU A 33 15.91 1.92 1.62
CA LEU A 33 16.65 1.49 0.43
C LEU A 33 15.74 0.93 -0.66
N THR A 34 14.43 1.08 -0.51
CA THR A 34 13.42 0.58 -1.44
C THR A 34 13.73 0.94 -2.90
N ASN A 35 13.68 -0.08 -3.76
CA ASN A 35 13.90 0.08 -5.18
C ASN A 35 12.66 0.67 -5.88
N PRO A 36 12.79 1.73 -6.71
CA PRO A 36 11.71 2.27 -7.53
C PRO A 36 11.05 1.29 -8.50
N GLN A 37 11.68 0.14 -8.76
CA GLN A 37 11.09 -0.96 -9.53
C GLN A 37 10.13 -1.80 -8.68
N GLU A 38 10.44 -2.03 -7.40
CA GLU A 38 9.60 -2.80 -6.49
C GLU A 38 8.29 -2.07 -6.18
N THR A 39 8.36 -0.74 -5.99
CA THR A 39 7.17 0.11 -5.85
C THR A 39 6.28 0.07 -7.09
N ARG A 40 6.87 0.09 -8.29
CA ARG A 40 6.13 -0.05 -9.56
C ARG A 40 5.45 -1.40 -9.71
N GLU A 41 6.12 -2.49 -9.36
CA GLU A 41 5.53 -3.83 -9.41
C GLU A 41 4.39 -3.99 -8.38
N LEU A 42 4.54 -3.42 -7.18
CA LEU A 42 3.47 -3.37 -6.18
C LEU A 42 2.26 -2.58 -6.68
N SER A 43 2.47 -1.41 -7.28
CA SER A 43 1.39 -0.58 -7.84
C SER A 43 0.62 -1.32 -8.94
N LYS A 44 1.32 -2.02 -9.84
CA LYS A 44 0.69 -2.88 -10.86
C LYS A 44 -0.12 -4.02 -10.24
N ARG A 45 0.41 -4.68 -9.20
CA ARG A 45 -0.29 -5.77 -8.52
C ARG A 45 -1.57 -5.30 -7.82
N ILE A 46 -1.55 -4.09 -7.22
CA ILE A 46 -2.74 -3.44 -6.65
C ILE A 46 -3.79 -3.19 -7.73
N LEU A 47 -3.41 -2.63 -8.89
CA LEU A 47 -4.33 -2.39 -10.00
C LEU A 47 -4.95 -3.69 -10.54
N GLN A 48 -4.16 -4.75 -10.64
CA GLN A 48 -4.66 -6.07 -11.05
C GLN A 48 -5.70 -6.60 -10.05
N LEU A 49 -5.42 -6.53 -8.74
CA LEU A 49 -6.37 -6.96 -7.71
C LEU A 49 -7.67 -6.14 -7.72
N GLN A 50 -7.58 -4.82 -7.91
CA GLN A 50 -8.77 -3.97 -8.09
C GLN A 50 -9.60 -4.40 -9.31
N GLY A 51 -8.95 -4.70 -10.44
CA GLY A 51 -9.62 -5.19 -11.63
C GLY A 51 -10.28 -6.56 -11.45
N LEU A 52 -9.72 -7.41 -10.59
CA LEU A 52 -10.24 -8.76 -10.33
C LEU A 52 -11.46 -8.80 -9.43
N MET A 53 -11.54 -7.89 -8.46
CA MET A 53 -12.70 -7.85 -7.56
C MET A 53 -13.90 -7.15 -8.18
N GLY A 54 -13.70 -6.39 -9.27
CA GLY A 54 -14.76 -5.70 -9.99
C GLY A 54 -15.63 -4.83 -9.05
N PRO A 55 -16.91 -4.57 -9.41
CA PRO A 55 -17.85 -3.88 -8.53
C PRO A 55 -18.32 -4.72 -7.33
N MET A 56 -17.79 -5.93 -7.16
CA MET A 56 -18.22 -6.91 -6.14
C MET A 56 -17.43 -6.79 -4.83
N ALA A 57 -16.25 -6.16 -4.83
CA ALA A 57 -15.57 -5.80 -3.59
C ALA A 57 -16.39 -4.75 -2.84
N SER A 58 -16.54 -4.93 -1.53
CA SER A 58 -17.05 -3.88 -0.64
C SER A 58 -16.36 -2.55 -0.97
N ASN A 59 -17.14 -1.46 -1.03
CA ASN A 59 -16.62 -0.11 -1.27
C ASN A 59 -15.39 0.19 -0.40
N ASP A 60 -15.36 -0.30 0.84
CA ASP A 60 -14.24 -0.13 1.78
C ASP A 60 -12.94 -0.77 1.28
N LEU A 61 -13.00 -1.96 0.68
CA LEU A 61 -11.82 -2.68 0.19
C LEU A 61 -11.23 -2.02 -1.06
N SER A 62 -12.10 -1.59 -1.97
CA SER A 62 -11.71 -0.84 -3.16
C SER A 62 -11.02 0.47 -2.79
N LEU A 63 -11.61 1.21 -1.84
CA LEU A 63 -11.07 2.46 -1.31
C LEU A 63 -9.74 2.25 -0.57
N TRP A 64 -9.62 1.17 0.21
CA TRP A 64 -8.39 0.82 0.89
C TRP A 64 -7.25 0.54 -0.09
N LEU A 65 -7.50 -0.26 -1.15
CA LEU A 65 -6.48 -0.54 -2.18
C LEU A 65 -6.09 0.71 -2.96
N GLU A 66 -7.03 1.59 -3.27
CA GLU A 66 -6.72 2.82 -3.98
C GLU A 66 -5.82 3.74 -3.14
N ASN A 67 -6.13 3.88 -1.84
CA ASN A 67 -5.30 4.63 -0.91
C ASN A 67 -3.91 3.98 -0.76
N LEU A 68 -3.82 2.66 -0.73
CA LEU A 68 -2.55 1.93 -0.69
C LEU A 68 -1.71 2.21 -1.94
N ARG A 69 -2.33 2.16 -3.13
CA ARG A 69 -1.66 2.49 -4.40
C ARG A 69 -1.09 3.90 -4.38
N ARG A 70 -1.89 4.89 -3.96
CA ARG A 70 -1.45 6.30 -3.87
C ARG A 70 -0.26 6.48 -2.94
N ARG A 71 -0.17 5.71 -1.85
CA ARG A 71 0.98 5.74 -0.94
C ARG A 71 2.24 5.13 -1.56
N VAL A 72 2.10 4.04 -2.31
CA VAL A 72 3.21 3.37 -3.00
C VAL A 72 3.72 4.19 -4.19
N ASP A 73 2.81 4.81 -4.96
CA ASP A 73 3.15 5.66 -6.11
C ASP A 73 3.68 7.04 -5.70
N ALA A 74 3.50 7.45 -4.43
CA ALA A 74 3.98 8.74 -3.96
C ALA A 74 5.52 8.76 -4.01
N PRO A 75 6.14 9.82 -4.56
CA PRO A 75 7.58 9.99 -4.44
C PRO A 75 7.95 10.02 -2.95
N ALA A 76 9.10 9.43 -2.59
CA ALA A 76 9.58 9.18 -1.22
C ALA A 76 9.72 10.44 -0.31
N SER A 77 9.14 11.57 -0.66
CA SER A 77 9.16 12.84 0.07
C SER A 77 7.93 13.10 0.96
N GLN A 78 7.13 12.09 1.29
CA GLN A 78 6.13 12.21 2.34
C GLN A 78 6.22 11.10 3.38
N ALA A 79 7.44 10.87 3.88
CA ALA A 79 7.56 10.71 5.32
C ALA A 79 7.02 12.01 5.95
N ARG A 80 5.73 12.03 6.30
CA ARG A 80 5.24 12.97 7.30
C ARG A 80 5.57 12.36 8.66
N PRO A 81 6.60 12.84 9.38
CA PRO A 81 6.59 12.71 10.82
C PRO A 81 5.56 13.71 11.36
N GLY A 82 4.53 13.24 12.06
CA GLY A 82 3.77 14.09 12.96
C GLY A 82 2.41 13.53 13.36
N PRO A 83 2.02 13.63 14.65
CA PRO A 83 2.43 14.71 15.56
C PRO A 83 3.14 14.18 16.83
N GLY A 84 4.33 14.69 17.13
CA GLY A 84 4.90 14.51 18.47
C GLY A 84 6.40 14.27 18.55
N VAL A 85 7.21 15.23 18.11
CA VAL A 85 8.50 15.42 18.76
C VAL A 85 8.62 16.91 19.05
N ARG A 86 8.39 17.25 20.32
CA ARG A 86 8.58 18.59 20.85
C ARG A 86 10.01 19.01 20.50
N GLN A 87 10.16 20.11 19.77
CA GLN A 87 11.40 20.87 19.79
C GLN A 87 11.67 21.27 21.24
N LEU A 88 12.57 20.54 21.90
CA LEU A 88 13.23 21.06 23.10
C LEU A 88 14.29 22.03 22.59
N THR A 89 13.92 23.30 22.50
CA THR A 89 14.91 24.37 22.39
C THR A 89 15.78 24.36 23.65
N PRO A 90 17.12 24.39 23.54
CA PRO A 90 17.97 24.53 24.71
C PRO A 90 17.75 25.93 25.28
N VAL A 91 17.24 26.00 26.52
CA VAL A 91 17.10 27.24 27.27
C VAL A 91 18.49 27.59 27.81
N PRO A 92 19.05 28.78 27.55
CA PRO A 92 20.28 29.20 28.20
C PRO A 92 20.01 29.56 29.66
N SER A 93 20.80 29.01 30.57
CA SER A 93 20.79 29.30 32.00
C SER A 93 21.31 30.72 32.29
N PRO A 94 20.73 31.44 33.26
CA PRO A 94 21.46 32.40 34.08
C PRO A 94 22.14 31.73 35.29
#